data_AF-A0A4Q3HUT1-F1
#
_entry.id   AF-A0A4Q3HUT1-F1
#
_cell.length_a   1.000
_cell.length_b   1.000
_cell.length_c   1.000
_cell.angle_alpha   90.00
_cell.angle_beta   90.00
_cell.angle_gamma   90.00
#
_symmetry.space_group_name_H-M   'P 1'
#
loop_
_entity.id
_entity.type
_entity.pdbx_description
1 polymer ?
#
loop_
_entity_poly.entity_id
_entity_poly.type
_entity_poly.pdbx_seq_one_letter_code
_entity_poly.pdbx_strand_id
1 'polypeptide(L)'
;MLNFTDGISKRLLALALGVTLAAGSVAPAFSATQLLNVSYDPTRELYKDFNAAFAKHWKAEGGDDVAIRQSHGGSGAQARSVIDGLGADVVTLALESDINAIQKAGKIKENWRSRLPNNSSPYTSTIVFLVRKGNPKGIKNWGDLVKGDVSIVTPNPKTSGGARWNYLAAWAWANEE
;
A
#
# COMPACT_ATOMS: atom_id res chain seq x y z
N MET A 1 2.46 37.92 -85.50
CA MET A 1 3.70 37.70 -84.74
C MET A 1 3.31 36.93 -83.48
N LEU A 2 3.67 35.65 -83.39
CA LEU A 2 3.29 34.73 -82.30
C LEU A 2 4.18 34.96 -81.07
N ASN A 3 3.62 34.88 -79.84
CA ASN A 3 4.04 33.91 -78.82
C ASN A 3 3.37 34.08 -77.43
N PHE A 4 2.85 32.94 -76.92
CA PHE A 4 2.94 32.36 -75.56
C PHE A 4 2.17 32.95 -74.34
N THR A 5 1.14 32.18 -73.90
CA THR A 5 0.94 31.47 -72.60
C THR A 5 1.74 31.98 -71.37
N ASP A 6 1.29 32.03 -70.11
CA ASP A 6 0.30 31.31 -69.28
C ASP A 6 -0.12 32.24 -68.12
N GLY A 7 -1.30 32.07 -67.50
CA GLY A 7 -1.29 31.50 -66.15
C GLY A 7 -2.31 32.14 -65.21
N ILE A 8 -3.47 31.49 -65.17
CA ILE A 8 -4.55 31.51 -64.16
C ILE A 8 -4.18 32.11 -62.79
N SER A 9 -4.85 33.21 -62.40
CA SER A 9 -5.05 33.57 -60.98
C SER A 9 -6.38 34.29 -60.82
N LYS A 10 -7.46 33.52 -60.90
CA LYS A 10 -8.82 33.97 -60.56
C LYS A 10 -9.18 33.41 -59.18
N ARG A 11 -9.63 34.32 -58.31
CA ARG A 11 -10.59 34.12 -57.21
C ARG A 11 -10.04 33.58 -55.89
N LEU A 12 -9.74 34.50 -54.98
CA LEU A 12 -9.90 34.29 -53.54
C LEU A 12 -10.39 35.60 -52.91
N LEU A 13 -11.71 35.79 -52.84
CA LEU A 13 -12.32 36.72 -51.90
C LEU A 13 -13.73 36.23 -51.59
N ALA A 14 -13.83 35.34 -50.62
CA ALA A 14 -15.10 34.96 -50.02
C ALA A 14 -14.90 34.62 -48.54
N LEU A 15 -15.69 35.32 -47.72
CA LEU A 15 -16.30 34.81 -46.49
C LEU A 15 -15.41 34.74 -45.22
N ALA A 16 -15.27 35.86 -44.53
CA ALA A 16 -14.98 35.86 -43.09
C ALA A 16 -16.30 35.82 -42.31
N LEU A 17 -16.79 34.61 -42.04
CA LEU A 17 -17.90 34.36 -41.11
C LEU A 17 -17.32 34.34 -39.69
N GLY A 18 -17.74 35.28 -38.85
CA GLY A 18 -17.25 35.42 -37.48
C GLY A 18 -17.59 34.20 -36.62
N VAL A 19 -16.56 33.47 -36.21
CA VAL A 19 -16.66 32.45 -35.16
C VAL A 19 -16.45 33.15 -33.82
N THR A 20 -17.54 33.31 -33.07
CA THR A 20 -17.51 33.70 -31.66
C THR A 20 -16.77 32.63 -30.86
N LEU A 21 -15.53 32.94 -30.46
CA LEU A 21 -14.73 32.11 -29.57
C LEU A 21 -15.31 32.26 -28.15
N ALA A 22 -16.21 31.35 -27.77
CA ALA A 22 -16.53 31.14 -26.36
C ALA A 22 -15.29 30.56 -25.69
N ALA A 23 -14.43 31.44 -25.15
CA ALA A 23 -13.35 31.08 -24.24
C ALA A 23 -13.97 30.61 -22.92
N GLY A 24 -14.57 29.42 -22.93
CA GLY A 24 -14.83 28.67 -21.71
C GLY A 24 -13.48 28.34 -21.09
N SER A 25 -13.18 28.94 -19.94
CA SER A 25 -12.05 28.60 -19.10
C SER A 25 -12.05 27.09 -18.87
N VAL A 26 -11.17 26.38 -19.58
CA VAL A 26 -10.88 24.98 -19.32
C VAL A 26 -10.09 24.96 -18.02
N ALA A 27 -10.79 24.89 -16.89
CA ALA A 27 -10.14 24.64 -15.62
C ALA A 27 -9.41 23.29 -15.76
N PRO A 28 -8.11 23.20 -15.44
CA PRO A 28 -7.43 21.91 -15.45
C PRO A 28 -8.16 20.99 -14.49
N ALA A 29 -8.64 19.86 -14.99
CA ALA A 29 -9.16 18.80 -14.15
C ALA A 29 -7.98 18.23 -13.35
N PHE A 30 -7.80 18.72 -12.12
CA PHE A 30 -6.85 18.14 -11.18
C PHE A 30 -7.36 16.74 -10.81
N SER A 31 -6.75 15.71 -11.42
CA SER A 31 -6.98 14.33 -11.02
C SER A 31 -6.32 14.09 -9.67
N ALA A 32 -7.09 13.57 -8.71
CA ALA A 32 -6.56 13.23 -7.38
C ALA A 32 -5.34 12.31 -7.50
N THR A 33 -4.26 12.62 -6.77
CA THR A 33 -3.09 11.76 -6.66
C THR A 33 -3.50 10.42 -6.07
N GLN A 34 -3.21 9.33 -6.77
CA GLN A 34 -3.52 7.98 -6.31
C GLN A 34 -2.30 7.38 -5.64
N LEU A 35 -2.45 6.90 -4.40
CA LEU A 35 -1.43 6.14 -3.70
C LEU A 35 -1.92 4.71 -3.45
N LEU A 36 -1.04 3.72 -3.60
CA LEU A 36 -1.27 2.34 -3.20
C LEU A 36 -0.43 2.00 -1.97
N ASN A 37 -1.11 1.72 -0.85
CA ASN A 37 -0.51 1.08 0.33
C ASN A 37 -0.69 -0.44 0.25
N VAL A 38 0.42 -1.17 0.10
CA VAL A 38 0.43 -2.64 0.22
C VAL A 38 0.79 -3.00 1.66
N SER A 39 -0.22 -3.49 2.40
CA SER A 39 -0.15 -3.73 3.83
C SER A 39 -0.37 -5.20 4.22
N TYR A 40 -0.09 -5.55 5.48
CA TYR A 40 -0.38 -6.87 6.03
C TYR A 40 -1.85 -7.01 6.51
N ASP A 41 -2.29 -8.24 6.77
CA ASP A 41 -3.71 -8.59 6.79
C ASP A 41 -4.63 -7.87 7.81
N PRO A 42 -4.27 -7.71 9.10
CA PRO A 42 -5.17 -7.17 10.12
C PRO A 42 -5.20 -5.64 10.20
N THR A 43 -4.52 -4.91 9.32
CA THR A 43 -4.49 -3.44 9.35
C THR A 43 -5.60 -2.78 8.52
N ARG A 44 -6.60 -3.55 8.10
CA ARG A 44 -7.69 -3.09 7.20
C ARG A 44 -8.45 -1.92 7.80
N GLU A 45 -8.91 -2.07 9.04
CA GLU A 45 -9.69 -1.05 9.74
C GLU A 45 -8.81 0.14 10.11
N LEU A 46 -7.57 -0.10 10.54
CA LEU A 46 -6.59 0.95 10.83
C LEU A 46 -6.39 1.86 9.62
N TYR A 47 -6.07 1.30 8.45
CA TYR A 47 -5.79 2.13 7.29
C TYR A 47 -7.07 2.74 6.69
N LYS A 48 -8.25 2.12 6.87
CA LYS A 48 -9.51 2.76 6.47
C LYS A 48 -9.66 4.13 7.15
N ASP A 49 -9.46 4.17 8.47
CA ASP A 49 -9.62 5.39 9.25
C ASP A 49 -8.42 6.34 9.08
N PHE A 50 -7.20 5.79 9.11
CA PHE A 50 -5.98 6.59 8.93
C PHE A 50 -5.91 7.26 7.56
N ASN A 51 -6.30 6.56 6.48
CA ASN A 51 -6.27 7.14 5.13
C ASN A 51 -7.23 8.32 5.01
N ALA A 52 -8.43 8.22 5.58
CA ALA A 52 -9.40 9.33 5.60
C ALA A 52 -8.86 10.52 6.40
N ALA A 53 -8.25 10.27 7.55
CA ALA A 53 -7.63 11.29 8.37
C ALA A 53 -6.45 11.98 7.64
N PHE A 54 -5.56 11.19 7.02
CA PHE A 54 -4.42 11.71 6.27
C PHE A 54 -4.86 12.56 5.07
N ALA A 55 -5.80 12.07 4.25
CA ALA A 55 -6.28 12.83 3.08
C ALA A 55 -6.89 14.18 3.49
N LYS A 56 -7.68 14.21 4.57
CA LYS A 56 -8.23 15.45 5.13
C LYS A 56 -7.13 16.39 5.63
N HIS A 57 -6.17 15.85 6.36
CA HIS A 57 -5.04 16.62 6.89
C HIS A 57 -4.19 17.23 5.77
N TRP A 58 -3.81 16.41 4.78
CA TRP A 58 -3.01 16.84 3.63
C TRP A 58 -3.69 17.95 2.83
N LYS A 59 -5.00 17.83 2.59
CA LYS A 59 -5.78 18.89 1.93
C LYS A 59 -5.82 20.18 2.75
N ALA A 60 -5.93 20.08 4.07
CA ALA A 60 -5.93 21.23 4.97
C ALA A 60 -4.58 21.95 5.02
N GLU A 61 -3.48 21.23 4.78
CA GLU A 61 -2.13 21.80 4.65
C GLU A 61 -1.86 22.43 3.27
N GLY A 62 -2.86 22.45 2.37
CA GLY A 62 -2.77 23.00 1.02
C GLY A 62 -2.27 22.00 -0.03
N GLY A 63 -2.18 20.72 0.33
CA GLY A 63 -1.89 19.65 -0.62
C GLY A 63 -3.05 19.36 -1.58
N ASP A 64 -2.73 18.62 -2.65
CA ASP A 64 -3.73 18.14 -3.62
C ASP A 64 -4.69 17.11 -2.99
N ASP A 65 -5.78 16.81 -3.70
CA ASP A 65 -6.63 15.69 -3.31
C ASP A 65 -5.85 14.37 -3.48
N VAL A 66 -5.83 13.54 -2.43
CA VAL A 66 -5.16 12.24 -2.43
C VAL A 66 -6.18 11.14 -2.18
N ALA A 67 -6.18 10.13 -3.03
CA ALA A 67 -6.93 8.91 -2.85
C ALA A 67 -5.98 7.75 -2.55
N ILE A 68 -6.16 7.09 -1.40
CA ILE A 68 -5.27 6.01 -0.97
C ILE A 68 -6.00 4.68 -1.09
N ARG A 69 -5.54 3.86 -2.03
CA ARG A 69 -5.95 2.47 -2.21
C ARG A 69 -5.15 1.56 -1.28
N GLN A 70 -5.74 0.43 -0.94
CA GLN A 70 -5.13 -0.55 -0.04
C GLN A 70 -5.14 -1.94 -0.66
N SER A 71 -4.10 -2.71 -0.35
CA SER A 71 -4.06 -4.16 -0.55
C SER A 71 -3.68 -4.81 0.78
N HIS A 72 -4.38 -5.86 1.19
CA HIS A 72 -4.14 -6.57 2.45
C HIS A 72 -4.07 -8.08 2.23
N GLY A 73 -3.10 -8.70 2.90
CA GLY A 73 -2.94 -10.16 2.94
C GLY A 73 -1.75 -10.56 3.81
N GLY A 74 -1.36 -11.84 3.74
CA GLY A 74 -0.18 -12.32 4.44
C GLY A 74 1.06 -11.51 4.05
N SER A 75 1.78 -10.96 5.05
CA SER A 75 2.90 -10.03 4.85
C SER A 75 3.96 -10.53 3.84
N GLY A 76 4.33 -11.81 3.89
CA GLY A 76 5.29 -12.39 2.94
C GLY A 76 4.71 -12.66 1.55
N ALA A 77 3.38 -12.79 1.43
CA ALA A 77 2.70 -12.84 0.12
C ALA A 77 2.59 -11.44 -0.50
N GLN A 78 2.28 -10.43 0.32
CA GLN A 78 2.24 -9.03 -0.10
C GLN A 78 3.61 -8.54 -0.55
N ALA A 79 4.69 -8.86 0.18
CA ALA A 79 6.05 -8.56 -0.24
C ALA A 79 6.39 -9.17 -1.61
N ARG A 80 6.03 -10.44 -1.85
CA ARG A 80 6.17 -11.08 -3.16
C ARG A 80 5.39 -10.35 -4.25
N SER A 81 4.15 -9.96 -3.99
CA SER A 81 3.36 -9.24 -5.00
C SER A 81 4.03 -7.94 -5.47
N VAL A 82 4.68 -7.21 -4.55
CA VAL A 82 5.44 -5.99 -4.88
C VAL A 82 6.71 -6.32 -5.67
N ILE A 83 7.44 -7.37 -5.27
CA ILE A 83 8.62 -7.86 -6.00
C ILE A 83 8.23 -8.22 -7.45
N ASP A 84 7.11 -8.91 -7.62
CA ASP A 84 6.61 -9.44 -8.89
C ASP A 84 5.92 -8.38 -9.77
N GLY A 85 5.75 -7.14 -9.27
CA GLY A 85 5.36 -5.99 -10.10
C GLY A 85 4.11 -5.22 -9.65
N LEU A 86 3.51 -5.53 -8.50
CA LEU A 86 2.48 -4.67 -7.93
C LEU A 86 3.09 -3.30 -7.56
N GLY A 87 2.68 -2.25 -8.25
CA GLY A 87 3.19 -0.89 -8.10
C GLY A 87 2.74 -0.22 -6.80
N ALA A 88 3.34 -0.62 -5.67
CA ALA A 88 3.11 0.00 -4.37
C ALA A 88 3.89 1.31 -4.24
N ASP A 89 3.22 2.37 -3.78
CA ASP A 89 3.89 3.63 -3.41
C ASP A 89 4.49 3.53 -2.01
N VAL A 90 3.77 2.85 -1.11
CA VAL A 90 4.23 2.55 0.25
C VAL A 90 3.92 1.10 0.61
N VAL A 91 4.80 0.50 1.41
CA VAL A 91 4.57 -0.81 2.02
C VAL A 91 4.54 -0.67 3.53
N THR A 92 3.56 -1.30 4.16
CA THR A 92 3.38 -1.27 5.62
C THR A 92 3.20 -2.70 6.10
N LEU A 93 4.33 -3.38 6.32
CA LEU A 93 4.38 -4.85 6.47
C LEU A 93 4.61 -5.28 7.93
N ALA A 94 4.42 -6.56 8.21
CA ALA A 94 4.38 -7.09 9.57
C ALA A 94 5.75 -7.26 10.24
N LEU A 95 6.84 -7.33 9.46
CA LEU A 95 8.20 -7.39 9.98
C LEU A 95 9.25 -6.98 8.95
N GLU A 96 10.43 -6.63 9.47
CA GLU A 96 11.58 -6.14 8.72
C GLU A 96 12.01 -7.07 7.58
N SER A 97 11.99 -8.40 7.78
CA SER A 97 12.53 -9.33 6.78
C SER A 97 11.75 -9.31 5.46
N ASP A 98 10.46 -8.97 5.49
CA ASP A 98 9.64 -8.84 4.28
C ASP A 98 10.01 -7.57 3.49
N ILE A 99 10.27 -6.46 4.20
CA ILE A 99 10.73 -5.21 3.57
C ILE A 99 12.16 -5.37 3.03
N ASN A 100 13.02 -6.08 3.76
CA ASN A 100 14.36 -6.44 3.30
C ASN A 100 14.31 -7.30 2.02
N ALA A 101 13.32 -8.18 1.86
CA ALA A 101 13.16 -8.93 0.61
C ALA A 101 12.84 -8.02 -0.59
N ILE A 102 11.98 -7.02 -0.40
CA ILE A 102 11.64 -6.02 -1.44
C ILE A 102 12.87 -5.15 -1.76
N GLN A 103 13.63 -4.74 -0.74
CA GLN A 103 14.88 -4.00 -0.92
C GLN A 103 15.90 -4.81 -1.72
N LYS A 104 16.10 -6.09 -1.39
CA LYS A 104 17.01 -6.98 -2.14
C LYS A 104 16.60 -7.17 -3.60
N ALA A 105 15.31 -7.03 -3.91
CA ALA A 105 14.80 -7.01 -5.28
C ALA A 105 14.95 -5.64 -5.99
N GLY A 106 15.62 -4.67 -5.35
CA GLY A 106 15.91 -3.35 -5.93
C GLY A 106 14.74 -2.37 -5.95
N LYS A 107 13.60 -2.70 -5.31
CA LYS A 107 12.39 -1.85 -5.31
C LYS A 107 12.37 -0.82 -4.20
N ILE A 108 13.19 -1.00 -3.16
CA ILE A 108 13.36 -0.07 -2.04
C ILE A 108 14.85 0.25 -1.91
N LYS A 109 15.20 1.50 -1.62
CA LYS A 109 16.59 1.93 -1.41
C LYS A 109 17.21 1.26 -0.18
N GLU A 110 18.52 1.11 -0.19
CA GLU A 110 19.27 0.73 1.01
C GLU A 110 19.01 1.70 2.18
N ASN A 111 19.32 1.24 3.40
CA ASN A 111 19.12 1.99 4.64
C ASN A 111 17.66 2.43 4.89
N TRP A 112 16.67 1.78 4.27
CA TRP A 112 15.25 2.11 4.46
C TRP A 112 14.82 2.08 5.94
N ARG A 113 15.41 1.19 6.73
CA ARG A 113 15.09 0.97 8.14
C ARG A 113 15.40 2.17 9.02
N SER A 114 16.39 2.98 8.65
CA SER A 114 16.79 4.18 9.42
C SER A 114 16.19 5.47 8.88
N ARG A 115 15.39 5.42 7.79
CA ARG A 115 14.78 6.62 7.19
C ARG A 115 13.69 7.24 8.06
N LEU A 116 13.08 6.45 8.95
CA LEU A 116 12.09 6.90 9.92
C LEU A 116 12.51 6.46 11.33
N PRO A 117 12.06 7.17 12.38
CA PRO A 117 12.35 6.79 13.77
C PRO A 117 11.92 5.35 14.10
N ASN A 118 12.47 4.82 15.20
CA ASN A 118 12.08 3.52 15.76
C ASN A 118 12.20 2.36 14.76
N ASN A 119 13.29 2.32 13.99
CA ASN A 119 13.54 1.31 12.94
C ASN A 119 12.41 1.27 11.88
N SER A 120 11.83 2.42 11.56
CA SER A 120 10.65 2.54 10.69
C SER A 120 9.42 1.76 11.19
N SER A 121 9.29 1.60 12.52
CA SER A 121 8.13 0.99 13.18
C SER A 121 7.37 2.04 13.99
N PRO A 122 6.34 2.69 13.43
CA PRO A 122 5.60 3.75 14.12
C PRO A 122 4.72 3.24 15.27
N TYR A 123 4.46 1.93 15.34
CA TYR A 123 3.75 1.27 16.43
C TYR A 123 4.34 -0.13 16.66
N THR A 124 3.94 -0.77 17.76
CA THR A 124 4.29 -2.16 18.09
C THR A 124 3.05 -2.93 18.50
N SER A 125 3.17 -4.26 18.58
CA SER A 125 2.15 -5.16 19.10
C SER A 125 2.86 -6.36 19.76
N THR A 126 2.10 -7.33 20.25
CA THR A 126 2.64 -8.58 20.81
C THR A 126 1.73 -9.77 20.50
N ILE A 127 2.20 -10.97 20.81
CA ILE A 127 1.45 -12.21 20.64
C ILE A 127 0.74 -12.55 21.95
N VAL A 128 -0.57 -12.79 21.86
CA VAL A 128 -1.42 -13.20 22.98
C VAL A 128 -2.29 -14.38 22.57
N PHE A 129 -2.86 -15.08 23.56
CA PHE A 129 -3.86 -16.11 23.29
C PHE A 129 -5.26 -15.52 23.35
N LEU A 130 -6.03 -15.73 22.29
CA LEU A 130 -7.48 -15.55 22.32
C LEU A 130 -8.14 -16.90 22.56
N VAL A 131 -8.89 -17.01 23.65
CA VAL A 131 -9.61 -18.23 24.04
C VAL A 131 -11.12 -18.03 23.97
N ARG A 132 -11.87 -19.13 23.87
CA ARG A 132 -13.35 -19.09 23.97
C ARG A 132 -13.79 -18.65 25.38
N LYS A 133 -15.00 -18.09 25.47
CA LYS A 133 -15.62 -17.63 26.72
C LYS A 133 -15.49 -18.69 27.83
N GLY A 134 -15.06 -18.25 29.01
CA GLY A 134 -14.88 -19.12 30.18
C GLY A 134 -13.56 -19.89 30.22
N ASN A 135 -12.72 -19.82 29.17
CA ASN A 135 -11.45 -20.54 29.08
C ASN A 135 -11.58 -22.04 29.44
N PRO A 136 -12.39 -22.83 28.70
CA PRO A 136 -12.74 -24.19 29.09
C PRO A 136 -11.54 -25.16 29.12
N LYS A 137 -10.43 -24.80 28.47
CA LYS A 137 -9.18 -25.57 28.45
C LYS A 137 -8.14 -25.05 29.47
N GLY A 138 -8.50 -24.03 30.25
CA GLY A 138 -7.62 -23.48 31.29
C GLY A 138 -6.29 -22.93 30.77
N ILE A 139 -6.23 -22.46 29.52
CA ILE A 139 -4.99 -21.97 28.89
C ILE A 139 -4.54 -20.69 29.59
N LYS A 140 -3.33 -20.71 30.15
CA LYS A 140 -2.73 -19.55 30.83
C LYS A 140 -1.34 -19.25 30.30
N ASN A 141 -0.61 -20.25 29.83
CA ASN A 141 0.74 -20.07 29.30
C ASN A 141 1.01 -20.98 28.09
N TRP A 142 2.14 -20.76 27.42
CA TRP A 142 2.58 -21.50 26.23
C TRP A 142 2.63 -23.01 26.45
N GLY A 143 3.07 -23.46 27.62
CA GLY A 143 3.10 -24.89 27.97
C GLY A 143 1.72 -25.55 27.99
N ASP A 144 0.63 -24.80 28.12
CA ASP A 144 -0.73 -25.35 28.05
C ASP A 144 -1.16 -25.67 26.62
N LEU A 145 -0.52 -25.07 25.61
CA LEU A 145 -0.89 -25.25 24.21
C LEU A 145 -0.60 -26.66 23.68
N VAL A 146 0.33 -27.39 24.31
CA VAL A 146 0.74 -28.75 23.90
C VAL A 146 0.10 -29.85 24.74
N LYS A 147 -0.85 -29.51 25.62
CA LYS A 147 -1.50 -30.47 26.54
C LYS A 147 -2.79 -31.03 25.96
N GLY A 148 -3.01 -32.32 26.21
CA GLY A 148 -4.31 -32.99 26.01
C GLY A 148 -4.88 -32.81 24.61
N ASP A 149 -6.12 -32.36 24.52
CA ASP A 149 -6.88 -32.18 23.29
C ASP A 149 -6.96 -30.70 22.83
N VAL A 150 -5.98 -29.88 23.22
CA VAL A 150 -5.92 -28.47 22.79
C VAL A 150 -5.67 -28.39 21.27
N SER A 151 -6.57 -27.71 20.56
CA SER A 151 -6.43 -27.42 19.13
C SER A 151 -6.05 -25.96 18.92
N ILE A 152 -4.91 -25.73 18.29
CA ILE A 152 -4.34 -24.40 18.06
C ILE A 152 -4.67 -23.93 16.65
N VAL A 153 -5.12 -22.67 16.53
CA VAL A 153 -5.23 -21.99 15.24
C VAL A 153 -4.11 -20.96 15.14
N THR A 154 -3.21 -21.14 14.17
CA THR A 154 -2.14 -20.21 13.85
C THR A 154 -1.96 -20.14 12.33
N PRO A 155 -1.66 -18.97 11.73
CA PRO A 155 -1.53 -18.85 10.28
C PRO A 155 -0.26 -19.54 9.73
N ASN A 156 -0.14 -19.62 8.41
CA ASN A 156 1.01 -20.24 7.73
C ASN A 156 2.26 -19.32 7.76
N PRO A 157 3.40 -19.74 8.32
CA PRO A 157 4.63 -18.93 8.38
C PRO A 157 5.29 -18.68 7.01
N LYS A 158 4.90 -19.40 5.96
CA LYS A 158 5.39 -19.17 4.59
C LYS A 158 4.75 -17.96 3.91
N THR A 159 3.64 -17.46 4.43
CA THR A 159 2.89 -16.33 3.85
C THR A 159 2.61 -15.23 4.85
N SER A 160 2.43 -15.56 6.14
CA SER A 160 2.08 -14.61 7.19
C SER A 160 3.28 -14.15 8.01
N GLY A 161 3.33 -12.84 8.31
CA GLY A 161 4.27 -12.30 9.29
C GLY A 161 3.88 -12.59 10.73
N GLY A 162 2.58 -12.47 11.05
CA GLY A 162 2.05 -12.86 12.36
C GLY A 162 2.34 -14.32 12.70
N ALA A 163 2.28 -15.23 11.72
CA ALA A 163 2.66 -16.62 11.93
C ALA A 163 4.13 -16.80 12.34
N ARG A 164 5.04 -16.01 11.76
CA ARG A 164 6.47 -16.02 12.12
C ARG A 164 6.67 -15.44 13.53
N TRP A 165 5.96 -14.37 13.89
CA TRP A 165 5.96 -13.86 15.26
C TRP A 165 5.41 -14.87 16.27
N ASN A 166 4.30 -15.56 15.97
CA ASN A 166 3.75 -16.62 16.81
C ASN A 166 4.78 -17.72 17.05
N TYR A 167 5.44 -18.18 15.99
CA TYR A 167 6.46 -19.21 16.06
C TYR A 167 7.66 -18.77 16.92
N LEU A 168 8.17 -17.56 16.68
CA LEU A 168 9.31 -17.03 17.43
C LEU A 168 8.98 -16.80 18.90
N ALA A 169 7.75 -16.38 19.22
CA ALA A 169 7.31 -16.22 20.61
C ALA A 169 7.23 -17.57 21.34
N ALA A 170 6.67 -18.60 20.68
CA ALA A 170 6.65 -19.96 21.22
C ALA A 170 8.06 -20.53 21.40
N TRP A 171 8.93 -20.35 20.40
CA TRP A 171 10.33 -20.78 20.46
C TRP A 171 11.08 -20.08 21.59
N ALA A 172 10.98 -18.76 21.70
CA ALA A 172 11.67 -17.99 22.72
C ALA A 172 11.25 -18.44 24.12
N TRP A 173 9.95 -18.61 24.38
CA TRP A 173 9.47 -19.15 25.65
C TRP A 173 10.01 -20.55 25.93
N ALA A 174 9.95 -21.46 24.95
CA ALA A 174 10.43 -22.83 25.14
C ALA A 174 11.95 -22.95 25.35
N ASN A 175 12.72 -21.94 24.94
CA ASN A 175 14.16 -21.86 25.14
C ASN A 175 14.57 -21.25 26.50
N GLU A 176 13.65 -20.58 27.19
CA GLU A 176 13.88 -19.96 28.51
C GLU A 176 13.41 -20.84 29.67
N GLU A 177 12.61 -21.87 29.40
CA GLU A 177 12.22 -22.92 30.33
C GLU A 177 13.27 -24.04 30.41
#